data_AF-A0A971FPT7-F1
#
_entry.id   AF-A0A971FPT7-F1
#
_cell.length_a   1.000
_cell.length_b   1.000
_cell.length_c   1.000
_cell.angle_alpha   90.00
_cell.angle_beta   90.00
_cell.angle_gamma   90.00
#
_symmetry.space_group_name_H-M   'P 1'
#
loop_
_entity.id
_entity.type
_entity.pdbx_description
1 polymer ?
#
loop_
_entity_poly.entity_id
_entity_poly.type
_entity_poly.pdbx_seq_one_letter_code
_entity_poly.pdbx_strand_id
1 'polypeptide(L)'
;SVAEQNTITPSTEQAAEIEVAPKLEPTFTTGTQTLDGVQALAYARIRKIDSDFQRTGRQRTVIEAVIHKARNMSLGQLDRVARQVLPLVKSSRSGGGLLNLISDAYSWRNYPISQKMLPISGSSKMIIVRGAEMYQYDVTKNINALQDFLYR
;
A
#
# COMPACT_ATOMS: atom_id res chain seq x y z
N SER A 1 0.21 46.15 -16.40
CA SER A 1 -0.04 44.74 -16.75
C SER A 1 1.21 43.95 -16.46
N VAL A 2 1.06 42.86 -15.70
CA VAL A 2 1.98 41.73 -15.49
C VAL A 2 3.11 41.86 -14.45
N ALA A 3 2.91 41.05 -13.39
CA ALA A 3 3.86 40.26 -12.59
C ALA A 3 4.85 40.94 -11.64
N GLU A 4 4.41 41.09 -10.39
CA GLU A 4 5.28 41.13 -9.21
C GLU A 4 5.51 39.67 -8.76
N GLN A 5 6.75 39.20 -8.92
CA GLN A 5 7.20 37.88 -8.48
C GLN A 5 7.47 37.93 -6.97
N ASN A 6 6.53 37.43 -6.16
CA ASN A 6 6.78 37.19 -4.74
C ASN A 6 7.58 35.90 -4.55
N THR A 7 8.90 36.02 -4.58
CA THR A 7 9.82 35.03 -4.01
C THR A 7 9.71 35.06 -2.49
N ILE A 8 9.14 34.01 -1.89
CA ILE A 8 9.17 33.78 -0.45
C ILE A 8 10.45 32.99 -0.16
N THR A 9 11.40 33.63 0.52
CA THR A 9 12.59 32.98 1.09
C THR A 9 12.22 32.50 2.50
N PRO A 10 12.19 31.19 2.80
CA PRO A 10 11.89 30.73 4.15
C PRO A 10 13.02 31.11 5.12
N SER A 11 12.65 31.66 6.27
CA SER A 11 13.55 32.10 7.34
C SER A 11 14.21 30.91 8.04
N THR A 12 15.42 31.16 8.52
CA THR A 12 16.44 30.23 9.04
C THR A 12 16.01 29.35 10.22
N GLU A 13 14.78 29.51 10.73
CA GLU A 13 14.26 28.81 11.91
C GLU A 13 13.44 27.55 11.57
N GLN A 14 13.04 27.38 10.29
CA GLN A 14 12.43 26.12 9.80
C GLN A 14 13.44 25.15 9.15
N ALA A 15 14.72 25.54 9.11
CA ALA A 15 15.80 24.75 8.49
C ALA A 15 16.53 23.82 9.48
N ALA A 16 16.21 23.85 10.77
CA ALA A 16 17.01 23.20 11.82
C ALA A 16 16.51 21.83 12.30
N GLU A 17 15.43 21.27 11.73
CA GLU A 17 14.96 19.91 12.11
C GLU A 17 14.63 19.04 10.89
N ILE A 18 15.38 19.23 9.80
CA ILE A 18 15.57 18.18 8.80
C ILE A 18 17.03 17.76 8.94
N GLU A 19 17.33 17.06 10.04
CA GLU A 19 18.45 16.13 10.01
C GLU A 19 18.10 15.13 8.90
N VAL A 20 18.63 15.39 7.70
CA VAL A 20 18.51 14.49 6.56
C VAL A 20 19.21 13.22 7.01
N ALA A 21 18.42 12.29 7.55
CA ALA A 21 18.85 10.94 7.80
C ALA A 21 19.60 10.47 6.55
N PRO A 22 20.79 9.86 6.69
CA PRO A 22 21.57 9.43 5.54
C PRO A 22 20.63 8.63 4.64
N LYS A 23 20.71 8.88 3.33
CA LYS A 23 19.92 8.19 2.31
C LYS A 23 20.26 6.70 2.37
N LEU A 24 19.62 6.01 3.31
CA LEU A 24 19.66 4.57 3.49
C LEU A 24 18.88 4.02 2.32
N GLU A 25 19.55 3.83 1.18
CA GLU A 25 19.05 2.98 0.12
C GLU A 25 18.92 1.58 0.75
N PRO A 26 17.69 1.11 1.04
CA PRO A 26 17.53 -0.10 1.81
C PRO A 26 18.00 -1.27 0.95
N THR A 27 19.01 -1.98 1.45
CA THR A 27 19.55 -3.18 0.81
C THR A 27 18.72 -4.39 1.21
N PHE A 28 18.20 -5.11 0.22
CA PHE A 28 17.41 -6.33 0.43
C PHE A 28 18.23 -7.55 0.04
N THR A 29 18.28 -8.56 0.90
CA THR A 29 18.82 -9.89 0.59
C THR A 29 17.73 -10.85 0.13
N THR A 30 18.11 -12.03 -0.36
CA THR A 30 17.16 -13.10 -0.65
C THR A 30 16.70 -13.78 0.64
N GLY A 31 15.46 -14.27 0.66
CA GLY A 31 14.88 -14.98 1.81
C GLY A 31 14.04 -14.11 2.74
N THR A 32 13.63 -14.70 3.87
CA THR A 32 12.76 -14.06 4.86
C THR A 32 13.52 -12.98 5.63
N GLN A 33 12.98 -11.76 5.62
CA GLN A 33 13.54 -10.62 6.32
C GLN A 33 12.47 -9.92 7.17
N THR A 34 12.89 -9.35 8.30
CA THR A 34 12.06 -8.44 9.08
C THR A 34 12.41 -7.02 8.68
N LEU A 35 11.43 -6.28 8.17
CA LEU A 35 11.62 -4.91 7.69
C LEU A 35 11.04 -3.91 8.67
N ASP A 36 11.71 -2.77 8.84
CA ASP A 36 11.13 -1.58 9.45
C ASP A 36 10.18 -0.84 8.48
N GLY A 37 9.58 0.27 8.93
CA GLY A 37 8.63 1.04 8.13
C GLY A 37 9.23 1.66 6.87
N VAL A 38 10.49 2.14 6.94
CA VAL A 38 11.18 2.77 5.81
C VAL A 38 11.56 1.70 4.77
N GLN A 39 12.08 0.57 5.24
CA GLN A 39 12.43 -0.58 4.41
C GLN A 39 11.20 -1.20 3.74
N ALA A 40 10.09 -1.38 4.48
CA ALA A 40 8.85 -1.92 3.92
C ALA A 40 8.25 -0.98 2.86
N LEU A 41 8.28 0.33 3.09
CA LEU A 41 7.85 1.33 2.11
C LEU A 41 8.72 1.28 0.85
N ALA A 42 10.04 1.22 1.02
CA ALA A 42 10.96 1.14 -0.10
C ALA A 42 10.75 -0.15 -0.90
N TYR A 43 10.60 -1.30 -0.23
CA TYR A 43 10.30 -2.59 -0.85
C TYR A 43 9.01 -2.54 -1.69
N ALA A 44 7.94 -1.97 -1.15
CA ALA A 44 6.66 -1.79 -1.85
C ALA A 44 6.75 -0.85 -3.08
N ARG A 45 7.75 0.05 -3.11
CA ARG A 45 7.92 1.07 -4.16
C ARG A 45 8.93 0.71 -5.25
N ILE A 46 9.64 -0.42 -5.15
CA ILE A 46 10.63 -0.84 -6.15
C ILE A 46 9.98 -0.92 -7.54
N ARG A 47 10.48 -0.08 -8.47
CA ARG A 47 10.06 0.00 -9.89
C ARG A 47 11.14 -0.47 -10.87
N LYS A 48 12.43 -0.25 -10.59
CA LYS A 48 13.52 -0.39 -11.56
C LYS A 48 13.80 -1.84 -12.01
N ILE A 49 13.20 -2.82 -11.35
CA ILE A 49 13.53 -4.24 -11.53
C ILE A 49 12.36 -4.96 -12.26
N ASP A 50 11.30 -4.27 -12.70
CA ASP A 50 10.04 -4.99 -12.99
C ASP A 50 8.85 -4.34 -13.73
N SER A 51 7.89 -5.22 -14.08
CA SER A 51 6.50 -4.91 -14.47
C SER A 51 5.61 -4.44 -13.30
N ASP A 52 4.50 -3.75 -13.63
CA ASP A 52 3.53 -3.30 -12.63
C ASP A 52 2.87 -4.45 -11.84
N PHE A 53 2.78 -5.63 -12.46
CA PHE A 53 2.24 -6.83 -11.84
C PHE A 53 3.08 -7.30 -10.64
N GLN A 54 4.40 -7.33 -10.79
CA GLN A 54 5.26 -7.72 -9.68
C GLN A 54 5.36 -6.62 -8.62
N ARG A 55 5.27 -5.34 -9.00
CA ARG A 55 5.10 -4.23 -8.03
C ARG A 55 3.86 -4.44 -7.17
N THR A 56 2.75 -4.80 -7.79
CA THR A 56 1.51 -5.15 -7.09
C THR A 56 1.71 -6.37 -6.19
N GLY A 57 2.47 -7.38 -6.64
CA GLY A 57 2.85 -8.53 -5.82
C GLY A 57 3.57 -8.15 -4.53
N ARG A 58 4.59 -7.29 -4.61
CA ARG A 58 5.33 -6.80 -3.43
C ARG A 58 4.44 -6.02 -2.46
N GLN A 59 3.53 -5.18 -2.98
CA GLN A 59 2.56 -4.46 -2.14
C GLN A 59 1.65 -5.44 -1.39
N ARG A 60 1.17 -6.51 -2.04
CA ARG A 60 0.41 -7.56 -1.38
C ARG A 60 1.22 -8.25 -0.29
N THR A 61 2.49 -8.58 -0.53
CA THR A 61 3.38 -9.17 0.48
C THR A 61 3.49 -8.28 1.72
N VAL A 62 3.64 -6.96 1.55
CA VAL A 62 3.70 -6.02 2.68
C VAL A 62 2.38 -5.99 3.45
N ILE A 63 1.24 -5.89 2.75
CA ILE A 63 -0.09 -5.90 3.39
C ILE A 63 -0.32 -7.22 4.13
N GLU A 64 0.04 -8.35 3.53
CA GLU A 64 -0.10 -9.67 4.12
C GLU A 64 0.75 -9.80 5.39
N ALA A 65 2.00 -9.34 5.35
CA ALA A 65 2.89 -9.32 6.52
C ALA A 65 2.31 -8.46 7.66
N VAL A 66 1.72 -7.30 7.33
CA VAL A 66 1.02 -6.43 8.30
C VAL A 66 -0.18 -7.16 8.91
N ILE A 67 -1.00 -7.83 8.08
CA ILE A 67 -2.15 -8.61 8.55
C ILE A 67 -1.68 -9.75 9.46
N HIS A 68 -0.68 -10.55 9.05
CA HIS A 68 -0.13 -11.64 9.86
C HIS A 68 0.39 -11.14 11.21
N LYS A 69 1.08 -9.99 11.24
CA LYS A 69 1.53 -9.38 12.50
C LYS A 69 0.34 -8.94 13.36
N ALA A 70 -0.67 -8.30 12.77
CA ALA A 70 -1.87 -7.85 13.47
C ALA A 70 -2.71 -9.00 14.04
N ARG A 71 -2.79 -10.15 13.35
CA ARG A 71 -3.52 -11.35 13.81
C ARG A 71 -2.99 -11.89 15.15
N ASN A 72 -1.70 -11.70 15.42
CA ASN A 72 -1.04 -12.16 16.64
C ASN A 72 -1.05 -11.11 17.76
N MET A 73 -1.62 -9.91 17.52
CA MET A 73 -1.75 -8.86 18.53
C MET A 73 -2.99 -9.06 19.40
N SER A 74 -2.92 -8.62 20.65
CA SER A 74 -4.10 -8.49 21.50
C SER A 74 -5.01 -7.35 21.02
N LEU A 75 -6.29 -7.39 21.39
CA LEU A 75 -7.24 -6.34 21.03
C LEU A 75 -6.79 -4.94 21.53
N GLY A 76 -6.20 -4.86 22.72
CA GLY A 76 -5.65 -3.61 23.24
C GLY A 76 -4.42 -3.09 22.48
N GLN A 77 -3.60 -3.98 21.89
CA GLN A 77 -2.52 -3.58 20.99
C GLN A 77 -3.08 -3.04 19.66
N LEU A 78 -4.11 -3.69 19.11
CA LEU A 78 -4.77 -3.24 17.88
C LEU A 78 -5.45 -1.88 18.05
N ASP A 79 -6.12 -1.62 19.17
CA ASP A 79 -6.70 -0.31 19.48
C ASP A 79 -5.64 0.79 19.53
N ARG A 80 -4.49 0.53 20.18
CA ARG A 80 -3.37 1.49 20.21
C ARG A 80 -2.83 1.80 18.82
N VAL A 81 -2.62 0.78 18.00
CA VAL A 81 -2.17 0.96 16.61
C VAL A 81 -3.19 1.76 15.82
N ALA A 82 -4.48 1.46 15.96
CA ALA A 82 -5.53 2.18 15.26
C ALA A 82 -5.58 3.66 15.65
N ARG A 83 -5.48 4.00 16.94
CA ARG A 83 -5.45 5.40 17.39
C ARG A 83 -4.29 6.20 16.78
N GLN A 84 -3.17 5.54 16.48
CA GLN A 84 -2.02 6.17 15.83
C GLN A 84 -2.17 6.25 14.30
N VAL A 85 -2.73 5.22 13.67
CA VAL A 85 -2.79 5.10 12.21
C VAL A 85 -4.03 5.77 11.62
N LEU A 86 -5.21 5.66 12.25
CA LEU A 86 -6.47 6.17 11.70
C LEU A 86 -6.44 7.68 11.39
N PRO A 87 -5.81 8.56 12.21
CA PRO A 87 -5.65 9.97 11.85
C PRO A 87 -4.83 10.22 10.58
N LEU A 88 -4.00 9.27 10.17
CA LEU A 88 -3.16 9.34 8.98
C LEU A 88 -3.86 8.80 7.72
N VAL A 89 -5.07 8.23 7.87
CA VAL A 89 -5.83 7.60 6.78
C VAL A 89 -7.07 8.42 6.46
N LYS A 90 -7.25 8.76 5.18
CA LYS A 90 -8.51 9.34 4.69
C LYS A 90 -9.48 8.22 4.35
N SER A 91 -10.65 8.21 5.00
CA SER A 91 -11.70 7.21 4.79
C SER A 91 -13.07 7.88 4.78
N SER A 92 -14.00 7.35 3.98
CA SER A 92 -15.42 7.76 4.00
C SER A 92 -16.20 7.12 5.16
N ARG A 93 -15.62 6.15 5.88
CA ARG A 93 -16.21 5.57 7.08
C ARG A 93 -15.98 6.47 8.29
N SER A 94 -16.98 6.55 9.16
CA SER A 94 -16.85 7.26 10.44
C SER A 94 -15.83 6.59 11.35
N GLY A 95 -15.22 7.35 12.27
CA GLY A 95 -14.26 6.79 13.24
C GLY A 95 -14.83 5.61 14.04
N GLY A 96 -16.08 5.69 14.49
CA GLY A 96 -16.78 4.56 15.14
C GLY A 96 -16.96 3.34 14.23
N GLY A 97 -17.22 3.56 12.94
CA GLY A 97 -17.29 2.49 11.95
C GLY A 97 -15.95 1.79 11.69
N LEU A 98 -14.81 2.49 11.83
CA LEU A 98 -13.49 1.86 11.78
C LEU A 98 -13.17 1.08 13.07
N LEU A 99 -13.60 1.58 14.23
CA LEU A 99 -13.41 0.85 15.50
C LEU A 99 -14.17 -0.49 15.51
N ASN A 100 -15.41 -0.50 15.03
CA ASN A 100 -16.16 -1.75 14.88
C ASN A 100 -15.45 -2.73 13.94
N LEU A 101 -14.87 -2.22 12.84
CA LEU A 101 -14.11 -3.05 11.90
C LEU A 101 -12.87 -3.70 12.55
N ILE A 102 -12.26 -3.07 13.56
CA ILE A 102 -11.14 -3.68 14.30
C ILE A 102 -11.62 -4.86 15.14
N SER A 103 -12.75 -4.71 15.82
CA SER A 103 -13.38 -5.78 16.59
C SER A 103 -13.76 -6.95 15.68
N ASP A 104 -14.38 -6.66 14.54
CA ASP A 104 -14.73 -7.67 13.53
C ASP A 104 -13.47 -8.36 12.98
N ALA A 105 -12.43 -7.59 12.61
CA ALA A 105 -11.17 -8.13 12.12
C ALA A 105 -10.47 -9.01 13.17
N TYR A 106 -10.56 -8.65 14.45
CA TYR A 106 -10.07 -9.50 15.53
C TYR A 106 -10.83 -10.82 15.61
N SER A 107 -12.16 -10.80 15.43
CA SER A 107 -12.97 -12.02 15.43
C SER A 107 -12.65 -12.94 14.24
N TRP A 108 -12.34 -12.38 13.07
CA TRP A 108 -12.01 -13.13 11.84
C TRP A 108 -10.52 -13.38 11.63
N ARG A 109 -9.67 -13.09 12.63
CA ARG A 109 -8.20 -13.15 12.49
C ARG A 109 -7.64 -14.49 12.01
N ASN A 110 -8.37 -15.58 12.24
CA ASN A 110 -7.97 -16.93 11.83
C ASN A 110 -8.46 -17.35 10.44
N TYR A 111 -9.26 -16.53 9.76
CA TYR A 111 -9.70 -16.85 8.40
C TYR A 111 -8.50 -16.85 7.43
N PRO A 112 -8.46 -17.76 6.45
CA PRO A 112 -7.39 -17.77 5.45
C PRO A 112 -7.39 -16.46 4.65
N ILE A 113 -6.21 -15.97 4.29
CA ILE A 113 -6.08 -14.84 3.36
C ILE A 113 -6.08 -15.40 1.95
N SER A 114 -7.12 -15.06 1.18
CA SER A 114 -7.18 -15.34 -0.25
C SER A 114 -6.84 -14.08 -1.03
N GLN A 115 -6.13 -14.21 -2.15
CA GLN A 115 -5.76 -13.09 -3.00
C GLN A 115 -6.04 -13.36 -4.47
N LYS A 116 -6.42 -12.32 -5.21
CA LYS A 116 -6.55 -12.36 -6.67
C LYS A 116 -6.03 -11.07 -7.28
N MET A 117 -5.29 -11.23 -8.37
CA MET A 117 -4.81 -10.12 -9.19
C MET A 117 -5.69 -9.94 -10.41
N LEU A 118 -6.03 -8.68 -10.69
CA LEU A 118 -6.65 -8.27 -11.93
C LEU A 118 -5.71 -7.29 -12.66
N PRO A 119 -5.64 -7.32 -14.00
CA PRO A 119 -6.20 -8.37 -14.85
C PRO A 119 -5.59 -9.76 -14.56
N ILE A 120 -6.39 -10.83 -14.69
CA ILE A 120 -5.90 -12.20 -14.57
C ILE A 120 -4.88 -12.49 -15.68
N SER A 121 -3.93 -13.40 -15.41
CA SER A 121 -2.91 -13.77 -16.40
C SER A 121 -3.55 -14.19 -17.73
N GLY A 122 -2.98 -13.74 -18.84
CA GLY A 122 -3.51 -14.01 -20.19
C GLY A 122 -4.77 -13.24 -20.58
N SER A 123 -5.32 -12.39 -19.70
CA SER A 123 -6.47 -11.53 -20.01
C SER A 123 -6.11 -10.09 -20.33
N SER A 124 -4.81 -9.75 -20.42
CA SER A 124 -4.35 -8.40 -20.74
C SER A 124 -3.31 -8.41 -21.86
N LYS A 125 -3.27 -7.31 -22.61
CA LYS A 125 -2.28 -7.00 -23.63
C LYS A 125 -1.80 -5.57 -23.43
N MET A 126 -0.48 -5.40 -23.42
CA MET A 126 0.14 -4.08 -23.40
C MET A 126 -0.11 -3.38 -24.74
N ILE A 127 -0.57 -2.13 -24.67
CA ILE A 127 -0.80 -1.23 -25.81
C ILE A 127 -0.10 0.09 -25.51
N ILE A 128 0.28 0.83 -26.56
CA ILE A 128 0.83 2.18 -26.42
C ILE A 128 -0.20 3.16 -26.95
N VAL A 129 -0.65 4.08 -26.10
CA VAL A 129 -1.61 5.13 -26.47
C VAL A 129 -0.96 6.47 -26.19
N ARG A 130 -0.73 7.27 -27.23
CA ARG A 130 -0.10 8.61 -27.12
C ARG A 130 1.24 8.60 -26.38
N GLY A 131 2.06 7.56 -26.61
CA GLY A 131 3.38 7.40 -25.98
C GLY A 131 3.34 6.88 -24.54
N ALA A 132 2.16 6.56 -23.98
CA ALA A 132 2.02 5.93 -22.67
C ALA A 132 1.73 4.43 -22.81
N GLU A 133 2.43 3.61 -22.02
CA GLU A 133 2.11 2.19 -21.86
C GLU A 133 0.80 2.04 -21.09
N MET A 134 -0.15 1.32 -21.68
CA MET A 134 -1.46 1.02 -21.13
C MET A 134 -1.74 -0.47 -21.29
N TYR A 135 -2.69 -1.00 -20.52
CA TYR A 135 -3.12 -2.39 -20.66
C TYR A 135 -4.57 -2.45 -21.12
N GLN A 136 -4.81 -3.05 -22.28
CA GLN A 136 -6.14 -3.48 -22.68
C GLN A 136 -6.40 -4.84 -22.04
N TYR A 137 -7.57 -5.06 -21.46
CA TYR A 137 -7.92 -6.32 -20.82
C TYR A 137 -9.34 -6.75 -21.14
N ASP A 138 -9.57 -8.06 -21.09
CA ASP A 138 -10.88 -8.67 -21.27
C ASP A 138 -11.73 -8.44 -20.01
N VAL A 139 -12.63 -7.47 -20.09
CA VAL A 139 -13.49 -7.07 -18.97
C VAL A 139 -14.34 -8.26 -18.49
N THR A 140 -14.95 -9.01 -19.41
CA THR A 140 -15.84 -10.12 -19.09
C THR A 140 -15.11 -11.24 -18.34
N LYS A 141 -13.92 -11.65 -18.82
CA LYS A 141 -13.12 -12.67 -18.12
C LYS A 141 -12.72 -12.23 -16.72
N ASN A 142 -12.35 -10.96 -16.55
CA ASN A 142 -11.95 -10.42 -15.25
C ASN A 142 -13.12 -10.28 -14.28
N ILE A 143 -14.29 -9.87 -14.75
CA ILE A 143 -15.51 -9.82 -13.95
C ILE A 143 -15.89 -11.22 -13.47
N ASN A 144 -15.92 -12.21 -14.38
CA ASN A 144 -16.24 -13.59 -14.00
C ASN A 144 -15.24 -14.13 -12.97
N ALA A 145 -13.94 -13.92 -13.20
CA ALA A 145 -12.90 -14.35 -12.27
C ALA A 145 -12.98 -13.65 -10.89
N LEU A 146 -13.48 -12.41 -10.84
CA LEU A 146 -13.70 -11.68 -9.59
C LEU A 146 -14.96 -12.19 -8.87
N GLN A 147 -16.05 -12.42 -9.59
CA GLN A 147 -17.28 -12.97 -9.02
C GLN A 147 -17.05 -14.36 -8.44
N ASP A 148 -16.36 -15.22 -9.19
CA ASP A 148 -15.98 -16.56 -8.74
C ASP A 148 -15.07 -16.51 -7.50
N PHE A 149 -14.25 -15.47 -7.35
CA PHE A 149 -13.39 -15.32 -6.19
C PHE A 149 -14.11 -14.82 -4.92
N LEU A 150 -15.14 -13.99 -5.10
CA LEU A 150 -15.83 -13.34 -3.98
C LEU A 150 -17.03 -14.14 -3.46
N TYR A 151 -17.70 -14.89 -4.33
CA TYR A 151 -19.02 -15.46 -4.04
C TYR A 151 -19.11 -16.98 -4.21
N ARG A 152 -18.05 -17.65 -4.67
CA ARG A 152 -17.98 -19.10 -4.80
C ARG A 152 -16.80 -19.64 -4.01
#